data_AF-A0A523KZT4-F1
#
_entry.id   AF-A0A523KZT4-F1
#
_cell.length_a   1.000
_cell.length_b   1.000
_cell.length_c   1.000
_cell.angle_alpha   90.00
_cell.angle_beta   90.00
_cell.angle_gamma   90.00
#
_symmetry.space_group_name_H-M   'P 1'
#
loop_
_entity.id
_entity.type
_entity.pdbx_description
1 polymer ?
#
loop_
_entity_poly.entity_id
_entity_poly.type
_entity_poly.pdbx_seq_one_letter_code
_entity_poly.pdbx_strand_id
1 'polypeptide(L)'
;MLALGIWIFGLGVIFSYNVWSGDGFTLALIMGNEAVRLVKNAGFNDVIVFLSSHLIQTFVALMLCIFVAWAIPRRISYRELGLKGRSWFEIWNYLARYVTPVLLLVVSLSTIGVI
;
A
#
# COMPACT_ATOMS: atom_id res chain seq x y z
N MET A 1 -18.27 16.39 6.65
CA MET A 1 -17.89 15.60 7.84
C MET A 1 -16.51 14.96 7.69
N LEU A 2 -16.22 14.22 6.60
CA LEU A 2 -14.90 13.61 6.36
C LEU A 2 -13.72 14.60 6.38
N ALA A 3 -13.87 15.78 5.77
CA ALA A 3 -12.82 16.80 5.76
C ALA A 3 -12.43 17.30 7.16
N LEU A 4 -13.41 17.46 8.07
CA LEU A 4 -13.15 17.82 9.46
C LEU A 4 -12.43 16.70 10.21
N GLY A 5 -12.79 15.44 9.94
CA GLY A 5 -12.09 14.28 10.51
C GLY A 5 -10.63 14.21 10.09
N ILE A 6 -10.34 14.39 8.79
CA ILE A 6 -8.96 14.42 8.25
C ILE A 6 -8.18 15.58 8.86
N TRP A 7 -8.82 16.74 9.01
CA TRP A 7 -8.18 17.92 9.59
C TRP A 7 -7.79 17.72 11.07
N ILE A 8 -8.68 17.14 11.88
CA ILE A 8 -8.37 16.79 13.28
C ILE A 8 -7.24 15.74 13.34
N PHE A 9 -7.26 14.75 12.44
CA PHE A 9 -6.21 13.75 12.34
C PHE A 9 -4.84 14.37 12.02
N GLY A 10 -4.81 15.35 11.11
CA GLY A 10 -3.60 16.12 10.79
C GLY A 10 -3.07 16.94 11.96
N LEU A 11 -3.95 17.52 12.79
CA LEU A 11 -3.52 18.18 14.03
C LEU A 11 -2.90 17.20 15.04
N GLY A 12 -3.44 15.99 15.15
CA GLY A 12 -2.86 14.93 15.99
C GLY A 12 -1.43 14.54 15.57
N VAL A 13 -1.15 14.52 14.27
CA VAL A 13 0.21 14.33 13.73
C VAL A 13 1.14 15.48 14.13
N ILE A 14 0.67 16.74 14.06
CA ILE A 14 1.48 17.91 14.41
C ILE A 14 1.79 17.94 15.92
N PHE A 15 0.80 17.63 16.77
CA PHE A 15 1.01 17.55 18.22
C PHE A 15 1.97 16.44 18.64
N SER A 16 2.11 15.39 17.83
CA SER A 16 3.11 14.33 18.03
C SER A 16 4.55 14.84 18.02
N TYR A 17 4.83 15.97 17.36
CA TYR A 17 6.18 16.55 17.31
C TYR A 17 6.51 17.44 18.51
N ASN A 18 5.53 17.80 19.34
CA ASN A 18 5.69 18.80 20.41
C ASN A 18 5.33 18.24 21.79
N VAL A 19 4.05 17.95 22.03
CA VAL A 19 3.52 17.58 23.36
C VAL A 19 3.71 16.10 23.68
N TRP A 20 3.66 15.22 22.66
CA TRP A 20 3.84 13.77 22.80
C TRP A 20 5.24 13.30 22.39
N SER A 21 6.24 14.17 22.53
CA SER A 21 7.64 13.86 22.23
C SER A 21 8.32 12.96 23.27
N GLY A 22 7.72 12.83 24.46
CA GLY A 22 8.20 11.99 25.56
C GLY A 22 7.57 10.60 25.53
N ASP A 23 8.40 9.58 25.29
CA ASP A 23 8.10 8.15 25.26
C ASP A 23 7.17 7.70 24.12
N GLY A 24 7.76 7.70 22.91
CA GLY A 24 7.12 7.25 21.67
C GLY A 24 6.65 5.79 21.75
N PHE A 25 5.39 5.58 21.37
CA PHE A 25 4.79 4.27 21.19
C PHE A 25 5.62 3.47 20.17
N THR A 26 6.43 2.53 20.65
CA THR A 26 7.21 1.66 19.78
C THR A 26 6.29 0.56 19.26
N LEU A 27 5.78 0.72 18.04
CA LEU A 27 5.14 -0.38 17.32
C LEU A 27 6.22 -1.34 16.83
N ALA A 28 6.48 -2.34 17.66
CA ALA A 28 7.13 -3.58 17.26
C ALA A 28 6.03 -4.59 16.94
N LEU A 29 5.98 -5.08 15.70
CA LEU A 29 5.25 -6.31 15.42
C LEU A 29 6.09 -7.47 15.95
N ILE A 30 5.55 -8.19 16.94
CA ILE A 30 6.18 -9.40 17.47
C ILE A 30 5.77 -10.55 16.54
N MET A 31 6.66 -10.94 15.64
CA MET A 31 6.52 -12.15 14.81
C MET A 31 7.63 -13.12 15.18
N GLY A 32 7.33 -14.03 16.12
CA GLY A 32 8.29 -15.02 16.62
C GLY A 32 9.23 -14.49 17.70
N ASN A 33 10.52 -14.83 17.63
CA ASN A 33 11.56 -14.49 18.62
C ASN A 33 12.37 -13.22 18.28
N GLU A 34 12.02 -12.54 17.19
CA GLU A 34 12.67 -11.31 16.70
C GLU A 34 11.62 -10.19 16.62
N ALA A 35 11.84 -9.11 17.38
CA ALA A 35 11.01 -7.92 17.31
C ALA A 35 11.44 -7.08 16.10
N VAL A 36 10.72 -7.17 14.99
CA VAL A 36 10.96 -6.30 13.84
C VAL A 36 10.54 -4.89 14.22
N ARG A 37 11.55 -4.05 14.50
CA ARG A 37 11.39 -2.64 14.85
C ARG A 37 11.06 -1.87 13.58
N LEU A 38 9.77 -1.71 13.29
CA LEU A 38 9.30 -1.01 12.10
C LEU A 38 9.63 0.49 12.13
N VAL A 39 9.73 1.08 13.33
CA VAL A 39 10.13 2.47 13.51
C VAL A 39 10.94 2.62 14.80
N LYS A 40 12.10 3.28 14.70
CA LYS A 40 12.97 3.61 15.84
C LYS A 40 12.61 5.03 16.29
N ASN A 41 12.20 5.20 17.56
CA ASN A 41 11.81 6.50 18.13
C ASN A 41 10.50 7.09 17.53
N ALA A 42 9.50 6.23 17.32
CA ALA A 42 8.30 6.52 16.56
C ALA A 42 7.31 7.44 17.29
N GLY A 43 7.08 8.64 16.74
CA GLY A 43 5.89 9.42 17.08
C GLY A 43 4.63 8.76 16.51
N PHE A 44 3.45 9.16 16.99
CA PHE A 44 2.15 8.77 16.42
C PHE A 44 2.09 9.00 14.88
N ASN A 45 2.83 9.98 14.38
CA ASN A 45 3.04 10.22 12.95
C ASN A 45 3.61 9.01 12.20
N ASP A 46 4.70 8.42 12.68
CA ASP A 46 5.42 7.40 11.90
C ASP A 46 4.60 6.12 11.77
N VAL A 47 3.78 5.83 12.79
CA VAL A 47 2.79 4.75 12.75
C VAL A 47 1.77 4.98 11.64
N ILE A 48 1.22 6.20 11.56
CA ILE A 48 0.24 6.55 10.53
C ILE A 48 0.89 6.51 9.14
N VAL A 49 2.12 7.00 9.01
CA VAL A 49 2.87 6.97 7.74
C VAL A 49 3.16 5.53 7.32
N PHE A 50 3.60 4.67 8.24
CA PHE A 50 3.80 3.25 7.94
C PHE A 50 2.50 2.57 7.51
N LEU A 51 1.43 2.76 8.28
CA LEU A 51 0.12 2.18 7.99
C LEU A 51 -0.41 2.64 6.62
N SER A 52 -0.25 3.93 6.30
CA SER A 52 -0.70 4.50 5.03
C SER A 52 0.17 4.06 3.85
N SER A 53 1.47 4.37 3.90
CA SER A 53 2.37 4.23 2.77
C SER A 53 2.78 2.80 2.47
N HIS A 54 2.75 1.90 3.47
CA HIS A 54 3.18 0.51 3.28
C HIS A 54 2.01 -0.47 3.35
N LEU A 55 1.17 -0.40 4.39
CA LEU A 55 0.09 -1.39 4.56
C LEU A 55 -1.08 -1.10 3.61
N ILE A 56 -1.69 0.08 3.73
CA ILE A 56 -2.87 0.47 2.94
C ILE A 56 -2.51 0.52 1.46
N GLN A 57 -1.40 1.16 1.10
CA GLN A 57 -0.99 1.30 -0.30
C GLN A 57 -0.76 -0.07 -0.97
N THR A 58 -0.04 -0.98 -0.31
CA THR A 58 0.22 -2.33 -0.85
C THR A 58 -1.07 -3.13 -0.96
N PHE A 59 -1.96 -3.04 0.03
CA PHE A 59 -3.25 -3.71 0.00
C PHE A 59 -4.17 -3.20 -1.12
N VAL A 60 -4.25 -1.87 -1.29
CA VAL A 60 -5.00 -1.23 -2.37
C VAL A 60 -4.45 -1.67 -3.73
N ALA A 61 -3.12 -1.69 -3.89
CA ALA A 61 -2.50 -2.10 -5.14
C ALA A 61 -2.75 -3.58 -5.46
N LEU A 62 -2.74 -4.47 -4.45
CA LEU A 62 -3.14 -5.88 -4.60
C LEU A 62 -4.59 -6.02 -5.06
N MET A 63 -5.53 -5.34 -4.38
CA MET A 63 -6.95 -5.37 -4.77
C MET A 63 -7.16 -4.83 -6.18
N LEU A 64 -6.53 -3.71 -6.53
CA LEU A 64 -6.61 -3.13 -7.86
C LEU A 64 -6.04 -4.06 -8.92
N CYS A 65 -4.92 -4.73 -8.65
CA CYS A 65 -4.34 -5.69 -9.58
C CYS A 65 -5.29 -6.87 -9.82
N ILE A 66 -5.86 -7.46 -8.77
CA ILE A 66 -6.82 -8.56 -8.90
C ILE A 66 -8.05 -8.10 -9.70
N PHE A 67 -8.56 -6.90 -9.40
CA PHE A 67 -9.70 -6.34 -10.11
C PHE A 67 -9.40 -6.10 -11.59
N VAL A 68 -8.31 -5.41 -11.93
CA VAL A 68 -7.94 -5.10 -13.31
C VAL A 68 -7.64 -6.37 -14.10
N ALA A 69 -6.93 -7.33 -13.49
CA ALA A 69 -6.49 -8.52 -14.18
C ALA A 69 -7.62 -9.56 -14.39
N TRP A 70 -8.55 -9.69 -13.44
CA TRP A 70 -9.50 -10.79 -13.40
C TRP A 70 -10.97 -10.35 -13.47
N ALA A 71 -11.32 -9.16 -12.98
CA ALA A 71 -12.70 -8.69 -12.99
C ALA A 71 -13.10 -7.98 -14.30
N ILE A 72 -12.16 -7.32 -14.98
CA ILE A 72 -12.48 -6.58 -16.21
C ILE A 72 -12.49 -7.52 -17.44
N PRO A 73 -13.61 -7.60 -18.20
CA PRO A 73 -13.66 -8.40 -19.41
C PRO A 73 -12.75 -7.82 -20.50
N ARG A 74 -11.94 -8.67 -21.16
CA ARG A 74 -11.04 -8.27 -22.27
C ARG A 74 -11.69 -7.40 -23.34
N ARG A 75 -12.96 -7.67 -23.66
CA ARG A 75 -13.76 -6.91 -24.64
C ARG A 75 -13.98 -5.44 -24.24
N ILE A 76 -14.14 -5.17 -22.95
CA ILE A 76 -14.30 -3.81 -22.42
C ILE A 76 -12.92 -3.13 -22.43
N SER A 77 -11.90 -3.77 -21.86
CA SER A 77 -10.55 -3.20 -21.81
C SER A 77 -10.00 -2.84 -23.20
N TYR A 78 -10.20 -3.68 -24.21
CA TYR A 78 -9.74 -3.40 -25.56
C TYR A 78 -10.45 -2.20 -26.18
N ARG A 79 -11.75 -2.05 -25.94
CA ARG A 79 -12.56 -0.95 -26.46
C ARG A 79 -12.21 0.38 -25.80
N GLU A 80 -12.03 0.39 -24.47
CA GLU A 80 -11.70 1.60 -23.71
C GLU A 80 -10.24 2.04 -23.93
N LEU A 81 -9.31 1.10 -24.09
CA LEU A 81 -7.90 1.43 -24.35
C LEU A 81 -7.66 1.96 -25.77
N GLY A 82 -8.57 1.69 -26.73
CA GLY A 82 -8.48 2.20 -28.10
C GLY A 82 -7.18 1.83 -28.82
N LEU A 83 -6.50 0.76 -28.40
CA LEU A 83 -5.19 0.39 -28.92
C LEU A 83 -5.32 -0.13 -30.36
N LYS A 84 -4.63 0.52 -31.30
CA LYS A 84 -4.65 0.19 -32.74
C LYS A 84 -3.96 -1.14 -33.11
N GLY A 85 -3.42 -1.89 -32.14
CA GLY A 85 -2.66 -3.13 -32.38
C GLY A 85 -3.02 -4.24 -31.40
N ARG A 86 -3.46 -5.38 -31.94
CA ARG A 86 -3.86 -6.57 -31.16
C ARG A 86 -2.71 -7.13 -30.30
N SER A 87 -1.47 -7.08 -30.80
CA SER A 87 -0.27 -7.54 -30.09
C SER A 87 0.09 -6.68 -28.88
N TRP A 88 -0.05 -5.35 -28.96
CA TRP A 88 0.21 -4.45 -27.83
C TRP A 88 -0.79 -4.66 -26.69
N PHE A 89 -2.05 -4.93 -27.04
CA PHE A 89 -3.07 -5.27 -26.05
C PHE A 89 -2.80 -6.62 -25.36
N GLU A 90 -2.35 -7.63 -26.11
CA GLU A 90 -2.01 -8.94 -25.54
C GLU A 90 -0.83 -8.86 -24.57
N ILE A 91 0.21 -8.08 -24.91
CA ILE A 91 1.36 -7.83 -24.03
C ILE A 91 0.92 -7.11 -22.74
N TRP A 92 0.13 -6.04 -22.87
CA TRP A 92 -0.41 -5.31 -21.71
C TRP A 92 -1.26 -6.22 -20.82
N ASN A 93 -2.14 -7.01 -21.41
CA ASN A 93 -2.99 -7.94 -20.66
C ASN A 93 -2.16 -9.04 -19.98
N TYR A 94 -1.05 -9.47 -20.59
CA TYR A 94 -0.14 -10.45 -19.99
C TYR A 94 0.63 -9.84 -18.81
N LEU A 95 1.17 -8.64 -18.98
CA LEU A 95 1.83 -7.87 -17.91
C LEU A 95 0.88 -7.68 -16.72
N ALA A 96 -0.35 -7.20 -16.97
CA ALA A 96 -1.33 -6.94 -15.94
C ALA A 96 -1.76 -8.21 -15.18
N ARG A 97 -1.80 -9.37 -15.85
CA ARG A 97 -2.30 -10.63 -15.26
C ARG A 97 -1.23 -11.47 -14.57
N TYR A 98 0.02 -11.35 -14.98
CA TYR A 98 1.11 -12.20 -14.46
C TYR A 98 2.22 -11.38 -13.80
N VAL A 99 2.68 -10.31 -14.44
CA VAL A 99 3.84 -9.54 -13.95
C VAL A 99 3.46 -8.68 -12.75
N THR A 100 2.37 -7.91 -12.86
CA THR A 100 1.88 -7.04 -11.78
C THR A 100 1.56 -7.79 -10.47
N PRO A 101 0.82 -8.93 -10.47
CA PRO A 101 0.53 -9.62 -9.22
C PRO A 101 1.77 -10.27 -8.59
N VAL A 102 2.73 -10.74 -9.39
CA VAL A 102 3.99 -11.30 -8.89
C VAL A 102 4.82 -10.21 -8.21
N LEU A 103 4.98 -9.04 -8.84
CA LEU A 103 5.67 -7.90 -8.23
C LEU A 103 5.00 -7.45 -6.92
N LEU A 104 3.67 -7.40 -6.89
CA LEU A 104 2.92 -7.03 -5.68
C LEU A 104 3.08 -8.05 -4.55
N LEU A 105 3.13 -9.35 -4.86
CA LEU A 105 3.44 -10.38 -3.87
C LEU A 105 4.84 -10.19 -3.29
N VAL A 106 5.85 -9.93 -4.13
CA VAL A 106 7.23 -9.69 -3.68
C VAL A 106 7.32 -8.46 -2.78
N VAL A 107 6.69 -7.35 -3.17
CA VAL A 107 6.66 -6.11 -2.37
C VAL A 107 5.96 -6.32 -1.04
N SER A 108 4.84 -7.07 -1.03
CA SER A 108 4.13 -7.41 0.20
C SER A 108 4.99 -8.23 1.15
N LEU A 109 5.70 -9.24 0.65
CA LEU A 109 6.61 -10.09 1.43
C LEU A 109 7.79 -9.30 2.00
N SER A 110 8.39 -8.39 1.21
CA SER A 110 9.46 -7.50 1.68
C SER A 110 8.97 -6.51 2.73
N THR A 111 7.74 -6.00 2.58
CA THR A 111 7.14 -5.08 3.58
C THR A 111 6.92 -5.75 4.93
N ILE A 112 6.69 -7.07 4.95
CA ILE A 112 6.53 -7.87 6.18
C ILE A 112 7.90 -8.26 6.77
N GLY A 113 9.00 -8.02 6.06
CA GLY A 113 10.36 -8.34 6.50
C GLY A 113 10.74 -9.83 6.36
N VAL A 114 10.02 -10.57 5.49
CA VAL A 114 10.34 -11.98 5.18
C VAL A 114 11.54 -12.09 4.24
N ILE A 115 11.83 -11.02 3.48
CA ILE A 115 12.92 -10.88 2.52
C ILE A 115 13.55 -9.49 2.63
#